data_AF-A0A8F1SB76-F1
#
_entry.id   AF-A0A8F1SB76-F1
#
_cell.length_a   1.000
_cell.length_b   1.000
_cell.length_c   1.000
_cell.angle_alpha   90.00
_cell.angle_beta   90.00
_cell.angle_gamma   90.00
#
_symmetry.space_group_name_H-M   'P 1'
#
loop_
_entity.id
_entity.type
_entity.pdbx_description
1 polymer ?
#
loop_
_entity_poly.entity_id
_entity_poly.type
_entity_poly.pdbx_seq_one_letter_code
_entity_poly.pdbx_strand_id
1 'polypeptide(L)'
;MAGRIRLAFDGDRAGVNATERAINLAQEVGVELEVVSLPDGVKDPNELIKKDPALWQAAIDQSQPAVDWVIIARYAEMENLKSAEGKRRFSTIALRIVRGLKDPVEQEHYLSVISEKTGASITAPQRAKLSNEKVAEHQLKKTKIEKEKPTPVQDETEDILAGLAASEKSVRRWLAAVSGEMLDDDNARQAIGLFAKESRRGFRRSSAGLAKNRTVCENSTVEK
;
A
#
# COMPACT_ATOMS: atom_id res chain seq x y z
N MET A 1 -22.58 -14.13 -12.41
CA MET A 1 -22.10 -12.81 -12.88
C MET A 1 -20.61 -12.76 -12.59
N ALA A 2 -19.76 -12.85 -13.62
CA ALA A 2 -18.36 -12.52 -13.45
C ALA A 2 -18.27 -11.01 -13.19
N GLY A 3 -17.55 -10.61 -12.15
CA GLY A 3 -17.23 -9.19 -11.95
C GLY A 3 -16.36 -8.70 -13.10
N ARG A 4 -16.48 -7.41 -13.43
CA ARG A 4 -15.59 -6.74 -14.39
C ARG A 4 -14.74 -5.73 -13.64
N ILE A 5 -13.43 -5.80 -13.82
CA ILE A 5 -12.47 -4.90 -13.17
C ILE A 5 -11.73 -4.12 -14.25
N ARG A 6 -11.67 -2.80 -14.08
CA ARG A 6 -10.90 -1.90 -14.94
C ARG A 6 -9.63 -1.46 -14.23
N LEU A 7 -8.49 -1.63 -14.88
CA LEU A 7 -7.19 -1.22 -14.38
C LEU A 7 -6.67 -0.03 -15.18
N ALA A 8 -6.14 0.97 -14.49
CA ALA A 8 -5.40 2.06 -15.11
C ALA A 8 -3.95 1.97 -14.61
N PHE A 9 -3.05 1.51 -15.48
CA PHE A 9 -1.62 1.46 -15.22
C PHE A 9 -0.88 2.42 -16.14
N ASP A 10 0.32 2.80 -15.72
CA ASP A 10 1.24 3.55 -16.57
C ASP A 10 1.57 2.73 -17.82
N GLY A 11 1.67 3.41 -18.96
CA GLY A 11 2.03 2.79 -20.25
C GLY A 11 3.50 2.36 -20.35
N ASP A 12 4.21 2.25 -19.23
CA ASP A 12 5.62 1.88 -19.19
C ASP A 12 5.80 0.35 -19.06
N ARG A 13 7.06 -0.10 -19.07
CA ARG A 13 7.39 -1.53 -18.95
C ARG A 13 6.97 -2.12 -17.60
N ALA A 14 6.90 -1.33 -16.54
CA ALA A 14 6.47 -1.81 -15.23
C ALA A 14 4.96 -2.05 -15.20
N GLY A 15 4.17 -1.12 -15.78
CA GLY A 15 2.73 -1.26 -15.95
C GLY A 15 2.34 -2.44 -16.84
N VAL A 16 3.09 -2.70 -17.92
CA VAL A 16 2.89 -3.90 -18.75
C VAL A 16 3.09 -5.18 -17.94
N ASN A 17 4.20 -5.29 -17.19
CA ASN A 17 4.47 -6.45 -16.34
C ASN A 17 3.44 -6.61 -15.21
N ALA A 18 2.93 -5.51 -14.66
CA ALA A 18 1.88 -5.53 -13.65
C ALA A 18 0.56 -6.05 -14.23
N THR A 19 0.23 -5.63 -15.46
CA THR A 19 -0.95 -6.07 -16.19
C THR A 19 -0.88 -7.57 -16.51
N GLU A 20 0.26 -8.08 -16.97
CA GLU A 20 0.44 -9.52 -17.23
C GLU A 20 0.16 -10.35 -15.98
N ARG A 21 0.63 -9.90 -14.81
CA ARG A 21 0.35 -10.56 -13.53
C ARG A 21 -1.12 -10.48 -13.14
N ALA A 22 -1.75 -9.33 -13.36
CA ALA A 22 -3.17 -9.13 -13.07
C ALA A 22 -4.05 -10.02 -13.95
N ILE A 23 -3.70 -10.23 -15.22
CA ILE A 23 -4.40 -11.17 -16.13
C ILE A 23 -4.37 -12.58 -15.54
N ASN A 24 -3.21 -13.08 -15.11
CA ASN A 24 -3.10 -14.41 -14.53
C ASN A 24 -3.97 -14.57 -13.28
N LEU A 25 -3.97 -13.57 -12.39
CA LEU A 25 -4.81 -13.57 -11.18
C LEU A 25 -6.31 -13.49 -11.52
N ALA A 26 -6.69 -12.66 -12.50
CA ALA A 26 -8.07 -12.53 -12.94
C ALA A 26 -8.61 -13.85 -13.51
N GLN A 27 -7.79 -14.58 -14.25
CA GLN A 27 -8.11 -15.93 -14.73
C GLN A 27 -8.28 -16.93 -13.57
N GLU A 28 -7.47 -16.84 -12.51
CA GLU A 28 -7.64 -17.67 -11.30
C GLU A 28 -9.00 -17.44 -10.63
N VAL A 29 -9.40 -16.17 -10.47
CA VAL A 29 -10.61 -15.76 -9.77
C VAL A 29 -11.87 -15.82 -10.65
N GLY A 30 -11.73 -15.84 -11.97
CA GLY A 30 -12.85 -15.87 -12.93
C GLY A 30 -13.49 -14.49 -13.15
N VAL A 31 -12.67 -13.45 -13.25
CA VAL A 31 -13.07 -12.05 -13.39
C VAL A 31 -12.61 -11.52 -14.75
N GLU A 32 -13.45 -10.72 -15.41
CA GLU A 32 -13.06 -10.03 -16.65
C GLU A 32 -12.20 -8.82 -16.32
N LEU A 33 -11.05 -8.72 -16.99
CA LEU A 33 -10.10 -7.62 -16.80
C LEU A 33 -10.05 -6.72 -18.03
N GLU A 34 -10.26 -5.43 -17.81
CA GLU A 34 -10.13 -4.39 -18.82
C GLU A 34 -9.03 -3.40 -18.39
N VAL A 35 -8.35 -2.79 -19.35
CA VAL A 35 -7.31 -1.77 -19.13
C VAL A 35 -7.78 -0.45 -19.74
N VAL A 36 -7.65 0.60 -18.94
CA VAL A 36 -7.89 1.99 -19.34
C VAL A 36 -6.57 2.59 -19.78
N SER A 37 -6.45 2.89 -21.07
CA SER A 37 -5.30 3.62 -21.61
C SER A 37 -5.48 5.12 -21.43
N LEU A 38 -4.45 5.79 -20.93
CA LEU A 38 -4.43 7.24 -20.87
C LEU A 38 -4.00 7.84 -22.22
N PRO A 39 -4.50 9.03 -22.60
CA PRO A 39 -4.05 9.74 -23.79
C PRO A 39 -2.57 10.12 -23.73
N ASP A 40 -1.94 10.27 -24.90
CA ASP A 40 -0.54 10.66 -25.00
C ASP A 40 -0.23 11.95 -24.25
N GLY A 41 0.89 11.95 -23.52
CA GLY A 41 1.33 13.10 -22.72
C GLY A 41 0.62 13.27 -21.38
N VAL A 42 -0.21 12.30 -20.97
CA VAL A 42 -0.79 12.23 -19.62
C VAL A 42 -0.17 11.06 -18.88
N LYS A 43 0.47 11.34 -17.74
CA LYS A 43 1.21 10.33 -17.01
C LYS A 43 0.30 9.54 -16.07
N ASP A 44 -0.56 10.26 -15.35
CA ASP A 44 -1.39 9.71 -14.29
C ASP A 44 -2.87 10.06 -14.48
N PRO A 45 -3.82 9.22 -14.04
CA PRO A 45 -5.25 9.55 -14.09
C PRO A 45 -5.59 10.86 -13.37
N ASN A 46 -4.85 11.19 -12.31
CA ASN A 46 -5.02 12.43 -11.55
C ASN A 46 -4.76 13.68 -12.43
N GLU A 47 -3.76 13.62 -13.32
CA GLU A 47 -3.51 14.71 -14.27
C GLU A 47 -4.64 14.83 -15.29
N LEU A 48 -5.20 13.72 -15.76
CA LEU A 48 -6.33 13.73 -16.69
C LEU A 48 -7.58 14.34 -16.04
N ILE A 49 -7.91 13.90 -14.83
CA ILE A 49 -9.08 14.35 -14.07
C ILE A 49 -8.97 15.85 -13.75
N LYS A 50 -7.77 16.34 -13.44
CA LYS A 50 -7.52 17.77 -13.21
C LYS A 50 -7.68 18.62 -14.48
N LYS A 51 -7.36 18.07 -15.65
CA LYS A 51 -7.54 18.77 -16.93
C LYS A 51 -9.02 18.79 -17.32
N ASP A 52 -9.64 17.61 -17.38
CA ASP A 52 -11.04 17.46 -17.70
C ASP A 52 -11.58 16.10 -17.18
N PRO A 53 -12.50 16.11 -16.19
CA PRO A 53 -13.17 14.90 -15.72
C PRO A 53 -13.92 14.13 -16.82
N ALA A 54 -14.42 14.82 -17.86
CA ALA A 54 -15.13 14.17 -18.96
C ALA A 54 -14.19 13.30 -19.81
N LEU A 55 -12.93 13.72 -19.99
CA LEU A 55 -11.91 12.92 -20.68
C LEU A 55 -11.57 11.65 -19.91
N TRP A 56 -11.57 11.70 -18.58
CA TRP A 56 -11.39 10.50 -17.76
C TRP A 56 -12.55 9.52 -17.91
N GLN A 57 -13.79 10.02 -17.90
CA GLN A 57 -14.95 9.16 -18.13
C GLN A 57 -14.91 8.51 -19.51
N ALA A 58 -14.57 9.28 -20.56
CA ALA A 58 -14.40 8.76 -21.90
C ALA A 58 -13.30 7.69 -21.99
N ALA A 59 -12.18 7.88 -21.28
CA ALA A 59 -11.11 6.88 -21.22
C ALA A 59 -11.58 5.59 -20.53
N ILE A 60 -12.36 5.69 -19.45
CA ILE A 60 -12.97 4.52 -18.79
C ILE A 60 -13.92 3.79 -19.74
N ASP A 61 -14.74 4.51 -20.48
CA ASP A 61 -15.74 3.92 -21.37
C ASP A 61 -15.10 3.26 -22.60
N GLN A 62 -13.90 3.70 -22.98
CA GLN A 62 -13.08 3.12 -24.05
C GLN A 62 -12.07 2.07 -23.55
N SER A 63 -12.26 1.54 -22.34
CA SER A 63 -11.40 0.49 -21.80
C SER A 63 -11.34 -0.73 -22.71
N GLN A 64 -10.17 -1.33 -22.87
CA GLN A 64 -9.93 -2.46 -23.74
C GLN A 64 -9.71 -3.73 -22.92
N PRO A 65 -10.02 -4.94 -23.44
CA PRO A 65 -9.66 -6.18 -22.77
C PRO A 65 -8.16 -6.22 -22.43
N ALA A 66 -7.82 -6.66 -21.22
CA ALA A 66 -6.44 -6.61 -20.76
C ALA A 66 -5.48 -7.43 -21.63
N VAL A 67 -5.97 -8.56 -22.16
CA VAL A 67 -5.18 -9.44 -23.03
C VAL A 67 -4.90 -8.77 -24.38
N ASP A 68 -5.90 -8.13 -24.99
CA ASP A 68 -5.73 -7.30 -26.19
C ASP A 68 -4.69 -6.20 -25.96
N TRP A 69 -4.82 -5.47 -24.85
CA TRP A 69 -3.92 -4.37 -24.54
C TRP A 69 -2.47 -4.82 -24.39
N VAL A 70 -2.23 -5.91 -23.66
CA VAL A 70 -0.87 -6.43 -23.46
C VAL A 70 -0.29 -6.98 -24.75
N ILE A 71 -1.03 -7.83 -25.48
CA ILE A 71 -0.52 -8.49 -26.68
C ILE A 71 -0.38 -7.49 -27.84
N ILE A 72 -1.44 -6.73 -28.14
CA ILE A 72 -1.54 -5.95 -29.38
C ILE A 72 -0.93 -4.55 -29.19
N ALA A 73 -1.25 -3.86 -28.10
CA ALA A 73 -0.84 -2.46 -27.94
C ALA A 73 0.60 -2.32 -27.41
N ARG A 74 1.15 -3.33 -26.74
CA ARG A 74 2.46 -3.19 -26.07
C ARG A 74 3.52 -4.09 -26.68
N TYR A 75 3.35 -5.41 -26.67
CA TYR A 75 4.39 -6.29 -27.18
C TYR A 75 4.60 -6.20 -28.70
N ALA A 76 3.55 -5.91 -29.48
CA ALA A 76 3.69 -5.70 -30.91
C ALA A 76 4.43 -4.40 -31.26
N GLU A 77 4.29 -3.35 -30.44
CA GLU A 77 4.97 -2.06 -30.64
C GLU A 77 6.44 -2.11 -30.19
N MET A 78 6.73 -2.88 -29.14
CA MET A 78 8.09 -3.02 -28.61
C MET A 78 9.02 -3.85 -29.51
N GLU A 79 8.47 -4.69 -30.39
CA GLU A 79 9.24 -5.62 -31.22
C GLU A 79 9.16 -5.28 -32.71
N ASN A 80 10.27 -5.46 -33.44
CA ASN A 80 10.24 -5.28 -34.90
C ASN A 80 9.63 -6.51 -35.57
N LEU A 81 8.31 -6.49 -35.80
CA LEU A 81 7.58 -7.56 -36.47
C LEU A 81 7.93 -7.74 -37.96
N LYS A 82 8.81 -6.90 -38.54
CA LYS A 82 9.35 -7.14 -39.89
C LYS A 82 10.53 -8.11 -39.89
N SER A 83 11.19 -8.31 -38.75
CA SER A 83 12.32 -9.25 -38.64
C SER A 83 11.86 -10.62 -38.15
N ALA A 84 12.52 -11.69 -38.60
CA ALA A 84 12.23 -13.05 -38.13
C ALA A 84 12.47 -13.20 -36.62
N GLU A 85 13.47 -12.49 -36.08
CA GLU A 85 13.77 -12.50 -34.65
C GLU A 85 12.68 -11.80 -33.82
N GLY A 86 12.22 -10.61 -34.24
CA GLY A 86 11.16 -9.87 -33.55
C GLY A 86 9.84 -10.65 -33.56
N LYS A 87 9.47 -11.25 -34.70
CA LYS A 87 8.32 -12.16 -34.79
C LYS A 87 8.44 -13.34 -33.81
N ARG A 88 9.64 -13.94 -33.68
CA ARG A 88 9.88 -15.06 -32.76
C ARG A 88 9.73 -14.63 -31.30
N ARG A 89 10.30 -13.48 -30.91
CA ARG A 89 10.20 -12.93 -29.53
C ARG A 89 8.75 -12.62 -29.18
N PHE A 90 8.08 -11.84 -30.03
CA PHE A 90 6.66 -11.52 -29.89
C PHE A 90 5.80 -12.78 -29.72
N SER A 91 5.91 -13.73 -30.65
CA SER A 91 5.12 -14.96 -30.61
C SER A 91 5.37 -15.77 -29.33
N THR A 92 6.61 -15.80 -28.85
CA THR A 92 6.95 -16.54 -27.62
C THR A 92 6.29 -15.93 -26.39
N ILE A 93 6.25 -14.60 -26.31
CA ILE A 93 5.60 -13.88 -25.20
C ILE A 93 4.08 -13.99 -25.32
N ALA A 94 3.51 -13.73 -26.49
CA ALA A 94 2.07 -13.77 -26.71
C ALA A 94 1.49 -15.18 -26.44
N LEU A 95 2.13 -16.24 -26.93
CA LEU A 95 1.71 -17.62 -26.66
C LEU A 95 1.76 -17.98 -25.16
N ARG A 96 2.68 -17.40 -24.39
CA ARG A 96 2.73 -17.60 -22.93
C ARG A 96 1.50 -17.04 -22.24
N ILE A 97 1.07 -15.84 -22.65
CA ILE A 97 -0.12 -15.17 -22.10
C ILE A 97 -1.38 -15.95 -22.47
N VAL A 98 -1.52 -16.32 -23.76
CA VAL A 98 -2.67 -17.08 -24.26
C VAL A 98 -2.81 -18.43 -23.55
N ARG A 99 -1.69 -19.09 -23.22
CA ARG A 99 -1.71 -20.33 -22.42
C ARG A 99 -2.32 -20.17 -21.03
N GLY A 100 -2.21 -18.97 -20.44
CA GLY A 100 -2.76 -18.68 -19.12
C GLY A 100 -4.28 -18.49 -19.11
N LEU A 101 -4.90 -18.29 -20.28
CA LEU A 101 -6.35 -18.14 -20.40
C LEU A 101 -7.05 -19.47 -20.14
N LYS A 102 -8.15 -19.46 -19.40
CA LYS A 102 -8.89 -20.69 -19.08
C LYS A 102 -9.93 -21.06 -20.14
N ASP A 103 -10.42 -20.08 -20.90
CA ASP A 103 -11.45 -20.29 -21.91
C ASP A 103 -10.83 -20.72 -23.26
N PRO A 104 -11.15 -21.94 -23.78
CA PRO A 104 -10.64 -22.41 -25.06
C PRO A 104 -11.05 -21.54 -26.26
N VAL A 105 -12.23 -20.90 -26.21
CA VAL A 105 -12.72 -20.03 -27.29
C VAL A 105 -11.89 -18.75 -27.33
N GLU A 106 -11.62 -18.19 -26.16
CA GLU A 106 -10.75 -17.02 -26.00
C GLU A 106 -9.31 -17.35 -26.48
N GLN A 107 -8.79 -18.53 -26.11
CA GLN A 107 -7.49 -18.99 -26.59
C GLN A 107 -7.40 -19.05 -28.12
N GLU A 108 -8.38 -19.68 -28.79
CA GLU A 108 -8.37 -19.79 -30.26
C GLU A 108 -8.48 -18.42 -30.93
N HIS A 109 -9.28 -17.50 -30.37
CA HIS A 109 -9.36 -16.12 -30.84
C HIS A 109 -8.00 -15.43 -30.84
N TYR A 110 -7.29 -15.45 -29.71
CA TYR A 110 -5.98 -14.80 -29.60
C TYR A 110 -4.89 -15.50 -30.42
N LEU A 111 -4.98 -16.82 -30.63
CA LEU A 111 -4.12 -17.51 -31.57
C LEU A 111 -4.31 -16.98 -33.00
N SER A 112 -5.54 -16.77 -33.44
CA SER A 112 -5.82 -16.16 -34.74
C SER A 112 -5.19 -14.77 -34.86
N VAL A 113 -5.38 -13.92 -33.84
CA VAL A 113 -4.82 -12.56 -33.79
C VAL A 113 -3.29 -12.57 -33.89
N ILE A 114 -2.61 -13.46 -33.17
CA ILE A 114 -1.15 -13.59 -33.20
C ILE A 114 -0.67 -14.01 -34.60
N SER A 115 -1.38 -14.95 -35.23
CA SER A 115 -1.04 -15.42 -36.59
C SER A 115 -1.13 -14.28 -37.60
N GLU A 116 -2.21 -13.50 -37.54
CA GLU A 116 -2.42 -12.36 -38.42
C GLU A 116 -1.33 -11.29 -38.25
N LYS A 117 -1.02 -10.91 -37.01
CA LYS A 117 0.01 -9.89 -36.71
C LYS A 117 1.41 -10.31 -37.13
N THR A 118 1.74 -11.59 -37.01
CA THR A 118 3.08 -12.10 -37.35
C THR A 118 3.20 -12.51 -38.83
N GLY A 119 2.07 -12.70 -39.52
CA GLY A 119 2.02 -13.26 -40.87
C GLY A 119 2.60 -14.68 -40.95
N ALA A 120 2.72 -15.36 -39.80
CA ALA A 120 3.21 -16.72 -39.69
C ALA A 120 2.04 -17.62 -39.27
N SER A 121 1.83 -18.71 -40.01
CA SER A 121 0.90 -19.75 -39.58
C SER A 121 1.35 -20.29 -38.23
N ILE A 122 0.43 -20.45 -37.28
CA ILE A 122 0.75 -21.04 -35.99
C ILE A 122 0.96 -22.55 -36.19
N THR A 123 2.21 -22.93 -36.41
CA THR A 123 2.57 -24.31 -36.73
C THR A 123 2.50 -25.20 -35.47
N ALA A 124 2.32 -26.51 -35.65
CA ALA A 124 2.37 -27.53 -34.60
C ALA A 124 3.45 -27.35 -33.49
N PRO A 125 4.70 -26.91 -33.76
CA PRO A 125 5.69 -26.62 -32.72
C PRO A 125 5.34 -25.44 -31.79
N GLN A 126 4.56 -24.46 -32.24
CA GLN A 126 4.06 -23.38 -31.36
C GLN A 126 2.90 -23.87 -30.49
N ARG A 127 2.06 -24.77 -31.01
CA ARG A 127 1.08 -25.53 -30.21
C ARG A 127 1.76 -26.45 -29.18
N ALA A 128 2.92 -27.02 -29.50
CA ALA A 128 3.71 -27.80 -28.54
C ALA A 128 4.33 -26.96 -27.40
N LYS A 129 4.60 -25.66 -27.63
CA LYS A 129 5.00 -24.74 -26.56
C LYS A 129 3.87 -24.43 -25.58
N LEU A 130 2.61 -24.54 -26.02
CA LEU A 130 1.45 -24.47 -25.12
C LEU A 130 1.42 -25.67 -24.16
N SER A 131 1.92 -26.85 -24.56
CA SER A 131 1.85 -28.06 -23.73
C SER A 131 3.08 -28.37 -22.87
N ASN A 132 4.29 -27.89 -23.22
CA ASN A 132 5.54 -28.46 -22.67
C ASN A 132 6.51 -27.55 -21.90
N GLU A 133 6.22 -26.28 -21.67
CA GLU A 133 6.98 -25.49 -20.70
C GLU A 133 6.13 -25.30 -19.45
N LYS A 134 6.49 -25.97 -18.34
CA LYS A 134 6.01 -25.56 -17.01
C LYS A 134 6.15 -24.04 -16.97
N VAL A 135 5.04 -23.32 -16.78
CA VAL A 135 5.09 -21.90 -16.42
C VAL A 135 6.11 -21.86 -15.31
N ALA A 136 7.27 -21.25 -15.56
CA ALA A 136 8.22 -20.99 -14.49
C ALA A 136 7.44 -20.05 -13.58
N GLU A 137 6.80 -20.62 -12.56
CA GLU A 137 6.26 -19.90 -11.44
C GLU A 137 7.39 -18.96 -11.06
N HIS A 138 7.23 -17.68 -11.42
CA HIS A 138 7.96 -16.65 -10.72
C HIS A 138 7.35 -16.71 -9.33
N GLN A 139 7.83 -17.67 -8.54
CA GLN A 139 7.62 -17.69 -7.13
C GLN A 139 8.06 -16.32 -6.69
N LEU A 140 7.05 -15.53 -6.31
CA LEU A 140 7.27 -14.24 -5.71
C LEU A 140 8.38 -14.49 -4.71
N LYS A 141 9.49 -13.75 -4.80
CA LYS A 141 10.28 -13.54 -3.59
C LYS A 141 9.25 -13.06 -2.60
N LYS A 142 8.82 -13.95 -1.71
CA LYS A 142 8.01 -13.56 -0.57
C LYS A 142 8.90 -12.51 0.06
N THR A 143 8.55 -11.24 -0.14
CA THR A 143 9.08 -10.19 0.71
C THR A 143 8.84 -10.77 2.09
N LYS A 144 9.91 -10.99 2.83
CA LYS A 144 9.83 -11.46 4.19
C LYS A 144 9.17 -10.29 4.90
N ILE A 145 7.83 -10.23 4.81
CA ILE A 145 7.02 -9.51 5.76
C ILE A 145 7.33 -10.32 7.00
N GLU A 146 8.33 -9.84 7.73
CA GLU A 146 8.55 -10.23 9.09
C GLU A 146 7.20 -9.88 9.73
N LYS A 147 6.33 -10.89 9.82
CA LYS A 147 5.08 -10.76 10.55
C LYS A 147 5.59 -10.43 11.94
N GLU A 148 5.55 -9.14 12.27
CA GLU A 148 5.79 -8.67 13.61
C GLU A 148 4.88 -9.55 14.45
N LYS A 149 5.49 -10.41 15.29
CA LYS A 149 4.70 -11.26 16.16
C LYS A 149 3.78 -10.29 16.88
N PRO A 150 2.44 -10.51 16.92
CA PRO A 150 1.57 -9.63 17.67
C PRO A 150 2.18 -9.57 19.07
N THR A 151 2.71 -8.39 19.41
CA THR A 151 3.25 -8.15 20.73
C THR A 151 2.08 -8.45 21.67
N PRO A 152 2.26 -9.27 22.71
CA PRO A 152 1.20 -9.39 23.72
C PRO A 152 0.83 -7.97 24.10
N VAL A 153 -0.47 -7.66 24.13
CA VAL A 153 -0.98 -6.34 24.52
C VAL A 153 -0.30 -6.02 25.84
N GLN A 154 0.73 -5.18 25.78
CA GLN A 154 1.39 -4.68 26.98
C GLN A 154 0.29 -3.87 27.67
N ASP A 155 0.21 -3.95 28.98
CA ASP A 155 -0.76 -3.13 29.71
C ASP A 155 -0.37 -1.66 29.50
N GLU A 156 -0.89 -1.05 28.43
CA GLU A 156 -0.56 0.31 27.99
C GLU A 156 -1.01 1.36 29.03
N THR A 157 -1.72 0.93 30.08
CA THR A 157 -2.18 1.79 31.16
C THR A 157 -1.03 2.56 31.81
N GLU A 158 0.13 1.93 32.00
CA GLU A 158 1.31 2.57 32.60
C GLU A 158 1.91 3.65 31.69
N ASP A 159 1.99 3.37 30.39
CA ASP A 159 2.47 4.29 29.36
C ASP A 159 1.51 5.47 29.15
N ILE A 160 0.20 5.20 29.14
CA ILE A 160 -0.84 6.22 29.05
C ILE A 160 -0.79 7.12 30.30
N LEU A 161 -0.61 6.55 31.49
CA LEU A 161 -0.48 7.30 32.74
C LEU A 161 0.77 8.20 32.71
N ALA A 162 1.90 7.67 32.23
CA ALA A 162 3.14 8.44 32.07
C ALA A 162 3.00 9.54 31.01
N GLY A 163 2.32 9.27 29.90
CA GLY A 163 2.04 10.23 28.83
C GLY A 163 1.11 11.36 29.28
N LEU A 164 0.06 11.03 30.05
CA LEU A 164 -0.85 12.01 30.63
C LEU A 164 -0.12 12.89 31.66
N ALA A 165 0.77 12.30 32.48
CA ALA A 165 1.62 13.01 33.42
C ALA A 165 2.60 13.98 32.73
N ALA A 166 3.16 13.56 31.60
CA ALA A 166 4.07 14.36 30.80
C ALA A 166 3.34 15.56 30.19
N SER A 167 2.17 15.31 29.60
CA SER A 167 1.36 16.30 28.88
C SER A 167 0.70 17.31 29.83
N GLU A 168 0.17 16.86 30.96
CA GLU A 168 -0.60 17.69 31.89
C GLU A 168 0.02 17.76 33.28
N LYS A 169 0.59 18.92 33.64
CA LYS A 169 1.22 19.16 34.95
C LYS A 169 0.23 19.01 36.11
N SER A 170 -1.05 19.34 35.88
CA SER A 170 -2.14 19.25 36.86
C SER A 170 -2.36 17.83 37.37
N VAL A 171 -2.11 16.83 36.51
CA VAL A 171 -2.30 15.39 36.79
C VAL A 171 -1.20 14.85 37.70
N ARG A 172 -0.01 15.46 37.69
CA ARG A 172 1.16 15.04 38.52
C ARG A 172 0.89 15.07 40.03
N ARG A 173 -0.11 15.84 40.49
CA ARG A 173 -0.53 15.82 41.91
C ARG A 173 -1.07 14.46 42.32
N TRP A 174 -1.81 13.80 41.44
CA TRP A 174 -2.50 12.54 41.71
C TRP A 174 -1.54 11.35 41.66
N LEU A 175 -0.45 11.48 40.90
CA LEU A 175 0.62 10.49 40.84
C LEU A 175 1.43 10.37 42.13
N ALA A 176 1.31 11.31 43.07
CA ALA A 176 1.95 11.18 44.37
C ALA A 176 1.46 9.96 45.17
N ALA A 177 0.25 9.47 44.85
CA ALA A 177 -0.37 8.28 45.44
C ALA A 177 0.02 6.97 44.73
N VAL A 178 0.60 7.04 43.53
CA VAL A 178 1.07 5.86 42.78
C VAL A 178 2.48 5.55 43.26
N SER A 179 2.65 4.48 44.05
CA SER A 179 3.97 4.00 44.45
C SER A 179 4.60 3.21 43.31
N GLY A 180 5.93 3.29 43.15
CA GLY A 180 6.63 2.56 42.09
C GLY A 180 6.49 1.04 42.17
N GLU A 181 6.07 0.49 43.30
CA GLU A 181 5.74 -0.94 43.46
C GLU A 181 4.43 -1.36 42.77
N MET A 182 3.63 -0.40 42.31
CA MET A 182 2.40 -0.62 41.55
C MET A 182 2.62 -0.58 40.04
N LEU A 183 3.87 -0.46 39.60
CA LEU A 183 4.25 -0.33 38.19
C LEU A 183 5.19 -1.48 37.85
N ASP A 184 4.80 -2.24 36.82
CA ASP A 184 5.55 -3.37 36.30
C ASP A 184 6.62 -2.92 35.30
N ASP A 185 6.40 -1.80 34.58
CA ASP A 185 7.37 -1.26 33.62
C ASP A 185 8.40 -0.32 34.28
N ASP A 186 9.68 -0.62 34.03
CA ASP A 186 10.81 0.13 34.59
C ASP A 186 10.86 1.58 34.07
N ASN A 187 10.44 1.85 32.83
CA ASN A 187 10.42 3.19 32.27
C ASN A 187 9.26 4.01 32.86
N ALA A 188 8.07 3.42 32.97
CA ALA A 188 6.93 4.03 33.62
C ALA A 188 7.24 4.38 35.09
N ARG A 189 7.89 3.45 35.82
CA ARG A 189 8.33 3.65 37.20
C ARG A 189 9.29 4.82 37.36
N GLN A 190 10.24 4.97 36.44
CA GLN A 190 11.17 6.10 36.44
C GLN A 190 10.47 7.42 36.10
N ALA A 191 9.65 7.45 35.05
CA ALA A 191 8.95 8.65 34.59
C ALA A 191 7.98 9.17 35.67
N ILE A 192 7.10 8.30 36.18
CA ILE A 192 6.13 8.66 37.23
C ILE A 192 6.84 9.07 38.52
N GLY A 193 7.93 8.40 38.89
CA GLY A 193 8.76 8.76 40.04
C GLY A 193 9.37 10.17 39.95
N LEU A 194 9.80 10.59 38.75
CA LEU A 194 10.28 11.94 38.50
C LEU A 194 9.15 12.97 38.63
N PHE A 195 8.00 12.72 37.99
CA PHE A 195 6.84 13.62 38.05
C PHE A 195 6.29 13.77 39.48
N ALA A 196 6.26 12.69 40.26
CA ALA A 196 5.84 12.73 41.66
C ALA A 196 6.81 13.56 42.53
N LYS A 197 8.13 13.47 42.30
CA LYS A 197 9.13 14.31 43.00
C LYS A 197 8.99 15.79 42.64
N GLU A 198 8.72 16.10 41.38
CA GLU A 198 8.52 17.48 40.93
C GLU A 198 7.26 18.11 41.54
N SER A 199 6.17 17.33 41.62
CA SER A 199 4.92 17.73 42.29
C SER A 199 5.14 18.06 43.78
N ARG A 200 5.91 17.23 44.51
CA ARG A 200 6.27 17.49 45.92
C ARG A 200 7.16 18.73 46.10
N ARG A 201 8.02 19.04 45.11
CA ARG A 201 8.85 20.26 45.11
C ARG A 201 8.05 21.52 44.81
N GLY A 202 7.08 21.45 43.88
CA GLY A 202 6.15 22.54 43.58
C GLY A 202 5.28 22.93 44.78
N PHE A 203 4.79 21.93 45.53
CA PHE A 203 4.02 22.14 46.75
C PHE A 203 4.84 22.84 47.85
N ARG A 204 6.10 22.44 48.07
CA ARG A 204 6.99 23.08 49.07
C ARG A 204 7.34 24.53 48.72
N ARG A 205 7.43 24.89 47.44
CA ARG A 205 7.66 26.29 47.01
C ARG A 205 6.42 27.16 47.21
N SER A 206 5.23 26.61 46.99
CA SER A 206 3.96 27.32 47.23
C SER A 206 3.70 27.54 48.73
N SER A 207 3.99 26.55 49.59
CA SER A 207 3.85 26.70 51.05
C SER A 207 4.89 27.65 51.67
N ALA A 208 6.11 27.71 51.13
CA ALA A 208 7.14 28.66 51.57
C ALA A 208 6.84 30.11 51.14
N GLY A 209 6.10 30.32 50.05
CA GLY A 209 5.61 31.64 49.63
C GLY A 209 4.46 32.16 50.50
N LEU A 210 3.58 31.27 50.99
CA LEU A 210 2.49 31.65 51.89
C LEU A 210 2.95 32.01 53.30
N ALA A 211 4.07 31.44 53.77
CA ALA A 211 4.61 31.74 55.10
C ALA A 211 5.26 33.13 55.20
N LYS A 212 5.72 33.72 54.08
CA LYS A 212 6.34 35.07 54.07
C LYS A 212 5.32 36.22 54.00
N ASN A 213 4.10 35.98 53.53
CA ASN A 213 3.04 37.01 53.49
C ASN A 213 2.16 37.04 54.75
N ARG A 214 2.40 36.17 55.73
CA ARG A 214 1.68 36.21 57.02
C ARG A 214 2.34 37.07 58.09
N THR A 215 3.62 37.45 57.92
CA THR A 215 4.36 38.26 58.91
C THR A 215 4.25 39.78 58.70
N VAL A 216 3.58 40.25 57.63
CA VAL A 216 3.46 41.68 57.31
C VAL A 216 2.07 42.26 57.68
N CYS A 217 1.10 41.44 58.10
CA CYS A 217 -0.25 41.91 58.44
C CYS A 217 -0.56 41.97 59.95
N GLU A 218 0.41 41.76 60.84
CA GLU A 218 0.17 41.65 62.29
C GLU A 218 0.80 42.78 63.13
N ASN A 219 1.22 43.90 62.50
CA ASN A 219 1.77 45.08 63.20
C ASN A 219 1.18 46.41 62.71
N SER A 220 -0.13 46.47 62.41
CA SER A 220 -0.82 47.75 62.20
C SER A 220 -2.20 47.79 62.84
N THR A 221 -2.29 47.55 64.14
CA THR A 221 -3.38 48.09 64.97
C THR A 221 -2.91 48.24 66.42
N VAL A 222 -3.28 49.36 67.05
CA VAL A 222 -3.03 49.79 68.44
C VAL A 222 -1.80 50.68 68.64
N GLU A 223 -1.98 51.98 68.43
CA GLU A 223 -1.65 53.00 69.44
C GLU A 223 -2.53 54.25 69.20
N LYS A 224 -3.41 54.51 70.17
CA LYS A 224 -3.98 55.82 70.51
C LYS A 224 -3.40 56.17 71.87
#